data_AF-B0C695-F1
#
_entry.id   AF-B0C695-F1
#
_cell.length_a   1.000
_cell.length_b   1.000
_cell.length_c   1.000
_cell.angle_alpha   90.00
_cell.angle_beta   90.00
_cell.angle_gamma   90.00
#
_symmetry.space_group_name_H-M   'P 1'
#
loop_
_entity.id
_entity.type
_entity.pdbx_description
1 polymer ?
#
loop_
_entity_poly.entity_id
_entity_poly.type
_entity_poly.pdbx_seq_one_letter_code
_entity_poly.pdbx_strand_id
1 'polypeptide(L)'
;MNKYLLTSFACLTLGVSFASGIEPKISKNTITIQEAKAFAESSNRNKVRSKLSQGWQVVWGHNFTEGDWVEGLGAISTSVAAENPGPFLKWFNGKVEQNWVKINQNFPDISKQFFKQMLVQSLREKKVIFYKNLDLDAGFATYDRWKRVVYHEPRTRRCGWRKLSICPYTAKVEKKVNLPNWHQFYVRFRARR
;
A
#
# COMPACT_ATOMS: atom_id res chain seq x y z
N MET A 1 -18.28 -16.61 22.56
CA MET A 1 -18.66 -15.50 21.66
C MET A 1 -18.00 -14.22 22.14
N ASN A 2 -17.08 -13.63 21.36
CA ASN A 2 -16.26 -12.49 21.78
C ASN A 2 -16.68 -11.22 21.01
N LYS A 3 -17.38 -10.30 21.68
CA LYS A 3 -17.99 -9.08 21.11
C LYS A 3 -16.97 -7.96 20.78
N TYR A 4 -15.67 -8.20 20.96
CA TYR A 4 -14.63 -7.16 20.87
C TYR A 4 -13.94 -7.03 19.51
N LEU A 5 -14.31 -7.84 18.50
CA LEU A 5 -13.65 -7.84 17.18
C LEU A 5 -14.35 -6.95 16.13
N LEU A 6 -15.56 -6.48 16.38
CA LEU A 6 -16.37 -5.71 15.42
C LEU A 6 -16.17 -4.20 15.50
N THR A 7 -15.73 -3.65 16.63
CA THR A 7 -15.66 -2.20 16.84
C THR A 7 -14.42 -1.53 16.26
N SER A 8 -13.39 -2.28 15.85
CA SER A 8 -12.19 -1.67 15.24
C SER A 8 -12.27 -1.51 13.71
N PHE A 9 -13.27 -2.08 13.03
CA PHE A 9 -13.41 -2.03 11.57
C PHE A 9 -14.28 -0.87 11.06
N ALA A 10 -15.12 -0.27 11.91
CA ALA A 10 -16.01 0.82 11.53
C ALA A 10 -15.29 2.16 11.25
N CYS A 11 -14.03 2.30 11.65
CA CYS A 11 -13.26 3.52 11.40
C CYS A 11 -12.65 3.59 9.98
N LEU A 12 -12.67 2.49 9.21
CA LEU A 12 -12.07 2.42 7.87
C LEU A 12 -13.04 2.70 6.72
N THR A 13 -14.36 2.73 6.95
CA THR A 13 -15.36 2.88 5.88
C THR A 13 -15.79 4.32 5.63
N LEU A 14 -15.53 5.26 6.55
CA LEU A 14 -15.97 6.66 6.42
C LEU A 14 -14.93 7.61 5.79
N GLY A 15 -13.73 7.14 5.47
CA GLY A 15 -12.66 7.98 4.89
C GLY A 15 -12.61 8.04 3.35
N VAL A 16 -13.44 7.28 2.63
CA VAL A 16 -13.22 6.99 1.20
C VAL A 16 -13.87 8.01 0.24
N SER A 17 -14.73 8.92 0.73
CA SER A 17 -15.50 9.83 -0.15
C SER A 17 -14.73 11.02 -0.73
N PHE A 18 -13.41 11.14 -0.54
CA PHE A 18 -12.63 12.28 -1.04
C PHE A 18 -11.39 11.94 -1.89
N ALA A 19 -11.12 10.67 -2.22
CA ALA A 19 -9.87 10.27 -2.88
C ALA A 19 -10.01 9.81 -4.35
N SER A 20 -11.21 9.59 -4.85
CA SER A 20 -11.43 9.11 -6.22
C SER A 20 -11.79 10.26 -7.16
N GLY A 21 -10.78 10.90 -7.74
CA GLY A 21 -10.92 11.69 -8.96
C GLY A 21 -11.22 10.80 -10.17
N ILE A 22 -12.31 10.03 -10.11
CA ILE A 22 -12.82 9.20 -11.20
C ILE A 22 -13.69 10.12 -12.05
N GLU A 23 -13.21 10.52 -13.23
CA GLU A 23 -14.09 11.01 -14.29
C GLU A 23 -14.66 9.80 -15.04
N PRO A 24 -15.95 9.47 -14.91
CA PRO A 24 -16.55 8.41 -15.70
C PRO A 24 -16.66 8.87 -17.16
N LYS A 25 -15.83 8.31 -18.06
CA LYS A 25 -16.09 8.39 -19.50
C LYS A 25 -17.15 7.35 -19.86
N ILE A 26 -18.40 7.81 -19.98
CA ILE A 26 -19.51 6.98 -20.42
C ILE A 26 -19.38 6.76 -21.94
N SER A 27 -18.97 5.57 -22.35
CA SER A 27 -19.11 5.07 -23.73
C SER A 27 -20.28 4.10 -23.79
N LYS A 28 -21.11 4.23 -24.82
CA LYS A 28 -22.33 3.44 -25.03
C LYS A 28 -21.95 1.94 -25.14
N ASN A 29 -22.31 1.17 -24.11
CA ASN A 29 -22.35 -0.31 -24.05
C ASN A 29 -21.14 -1.09 -23.51
N THR A 30 -20.15 -0.47 -22.86
CA THR A 30 -19.19 -1.22 -22.02
C THR A 30 -18.64 -0.33 -20.91
N ILE A 31 -18.82 -0.72 -19.64
CA ILE A 31 -18.08 -0.11 -18.52
C ILE A 31 -16.67 -0.70 -18.56
N THR A 32 -15.80 -0.09 -19.36
CA THR A 32 -14.38 -0.39 -19.33
C THR A 32 -13.78 0.36 -18.15
N ILE A 33 -13.51 -0.32 -17.05
CA ILE A 33 -12.67 0.23 -15.97
C ILE A 33 -11.27 0.36 -16.56
N GLN A 34 -10.95 1.53 -17.11
CA GLN A 34 -9.57 1.81 -17.47
C GLN A 34 -8.78 1.88 -16.18
N GLU A 35 -7.83 0.96 -16.04
CA GLU A 35 -6.86 0.92 -14.96
C GLU A 35 -6.22 2.31 -14.86
N ALA A 36 -6.51 3.04 -13.80
CA ALA A 36 -5.98 4.37 -13.59
C ALA A 36 -4.45 4.23 -13.56
N LYS A 37 -3.76 4.73 -14.59
CA LYS A 37 -2.30 4.91 -14.55
C LYS A 37 -2.01 5.70 -13.29
N ALA A 38 -1.43 5.06 -12.27
CA ALA A 38 -1.24 5.69 -10.98
C ALA A 38 -0.17 6.80 -11.10
N PHE A 39 -0.61 8.04 -11.37
CA PHE A 39 0.24 9.23 -11.61
C PHE A 39 0.86 9.79 -10.33
N ALA A 40 1.65 9.00 -9.60
CA ALA A 40 2.55 9.54 -8.58
C ALA A 40 3.97 9.64 -9.15
N GLU A 41 4.47 10.87 -9.26
CA GLU A 41 5.87 11.14 -9.64
C GLU A 41 6.85 10.85 -8.49
N SER A 42 6.39 10.79 -7.23
CA SER A 42 7.26 10.64 -6.06
C SER A 42 6.67 9.77 -4.96
N SER A 43 7.51 8.93 -4.35
CA SER A 43 7.18 8.10 -3.19
C SER A 43 8.39 7.87 -2.29
N ASN A 44 8.16 7.54 -1.02
CA ASN A 44 9.24 7.15 -0.08
C ASN A 44 9.63 5.66 -0.18
N ARG A 45 9.25 4.98 -1.27
CA ARG A 45 9.41 3.53 -1.46
C ARG A 45 10.83 3.04 -1.16
N ASN A 46 11.85 3.70 -1.71
CA ASN A 46 13.25 3.29 -1.53
C ASN A 46 13.70 3.38 -0.07
N LYS A 47 13.25 4.41 0.67
CA LYS A 47 13.54 4.58 2.10
C LYS A 47 12.92 3.45 2.92
N VAL A 48 11.65 3.13 2.67
CA VAL A 48 10.94 2.04 3.36
C VAL A 48 11.58 0.69 3.05
N ARG A 49 11.92 0.44 1.78
CA ARG A 49 12.59 -0.80 1.35
C ARG A 49 13.96 -0.98 1.99
N SER A 50 14.78 0.07 1.99
CA SER A 50 16.10 0.07 2.62
C SER A 50 16.00 -0.26 4.11
N LYS A 51 15.05 0.34 4.84
CA LYS A 51 14.82 0.05 6.26
C LYS A 51 14.42 -1.41 6.49
N LEU A 52 13.53 -1.96 5.65
CA LEU A 52 13.05 -3.33 5.79
C LEU A 52 14.10 -4.39 5.45
N SER A 53 15.08 -4.06 4.60
CA SER A 53 16.17 -4.95 4.20
C SER A 53 17.41 -4.94 5.11
N GLN A 54 17.42 -4.16 6.20
CA GLN A 54 18.58 -4.07 7.10
C GLN A 54 18.86 -5.39 7.83
N GLY A 55 19.74 -6.22 7.27
CA GLY A 55 20.08 -7.55 7.82
C GLY A 55 19.04 -8.63 7.50
N TRP A 56 18.16 -8.37 6.53
CA TRP A 56 17.11 -9.30 6.09
C TRP A 56 17.15 -9.42 4.57
N GLN A 57 16.93 -10.63 4.07
CA GLN A 57 16.57 -10.84 2.68
C GLN A 57 15.05 -10.58 2.55
N VAL A 58 14.66 -9.73 1.60
CA VAL A 58 13.25 -9.31 1.45
C VAL A 58 12.74 -9.72 0.08
N VAL A 59 11.68 -10.52 0.10
CA VAL A 59 10.89 -10.87 -1.08
C VAL A 59 9.68 -9.95 -1.13
N TRP A 60 9.69 -9.08 -2.14
CA TRP A 60 8.62 -8.14 -2.39
C TRP A 60 7.53 -8.80 -3.24
N GLY A 61 6.31 -8.84 -2.70
CA GLY A 61 5.13 -9.26 -3.43
C GLY A 61 4.62 -8.20 -4.41
N HIS A 62 3.41 -8.38 -4.92
CA HIS A 62 2.76 -7.38 -5.78
C HIS A 62 2.49 -6.08 -5.03
N ASN A 63 2.65 -4.94 -5.70
CA ASN A 63 2.20 -3.65 -5.15
C ASN A 63 0.67 -3.61 -5.26
N PHE A 64 -0.04 -3.38 -4.16
CA PHE A 64 -1.46 -3.08 -4.20
C PHE A 64 -1.64 -1.63 -4.63
N THR A 65 -2.06 -1.47 -5.88
CA THR A 65 -2.51 -0.19 -6.44
C THR A 65 -3.94 0.11 -6.00
N GLU A 66 -4.46 1.30 -6.33
CA GLU A 66 -5.85 1.66 -6.02
C GLU A 66 -6.84 0.65 -6.63
N GLY A 67 -6.56 0.09 -7.81
CA GLY A 67 -7.37 -0.95 -8.44
C GLY A 67 -7.33 -2.28 -7.66
N ASP A 68 -6.14 -2.72 -7.26
CA ASP A 68 -5.98 -3.96 -6.46
C ASP A 68 -6.65 -3.83 -5.08
N TRP A 69 -6.76 -2.62 -4.53
CA TRP A 69 -7.48 -2.38 -3.28
C TRP A 69 -8.99 -2.57 -3.44
N VAL A 70 -9.56 -2.18 -4.57
CA VAL A 70 -10.98 -2.43 -4.86
C VAL A 70 -11.24 -3.93 -4.97
N GLU A 71 -10.37 -4.67 -5.67
CA GLU A 71 -10.46 -6.13 -5.77
C GLU A 71 -10.27 -6.83 -4.41
N GLY A 72 -9.26 -6.40 -3.64
CA GLY A 72 -8.96 -6.94 -2.32
C GLY A 72 -10.06 -6.66 -1.31
N LEU A 73 -10.61 -5.45 -1.29
CA LEU A 73 -11.78 -5.10 -0.47
C LEU A 73 -13.02 -5.87 -0.91
N GLY A 74 -13.22 -6.08 -2.22
CA GLY A 74 -14.26 -6.96 -2.74
C GLY A 74 -14.12 -8.39 -2.23
N ALA A 75 -12.90 -8.94 -2.24
CA ALA A 75 -12.65 -10.27 -1.73
C ALA A 75 -12.87 -10.37 -0.20
N ILE A 76 -12.47 -9.33 0.56
CA ILE A 76 -12.72 -9.25 2.00
C ILE A 76 -14.22 -9.12 2.29
N SER A 77 -14.92 -8.22 1.60
CA SER A 77 -16.37 -8.01 1.80
C SER A 77 -17.17 -9.25 1.43
N THR A 78 -16.80 -9.94 0.35
CA THR A 78 -17.41 -11.22 -0.04
C THR A 78 -17.13 -12.30 0.99
N SER A 79 -15.92 -12.33 1.54
CA SER A 79 -15.55 -13.30 2.58
C SER A 79 -16.34 -13.06 3.87
N VAL A 80 -16.59 -11.79 4.23
CA VAL A 80 -17.39 -11.42 5.40
C VAL A 80 -18.86 -11.71 5.16
N ALA A 81 -19.41 -11.32 4.00
CA ALA A 81 -20.82 -11.54 3.65
C ALA A 81 -21.17 -13.04 3.55
N ALA A 82 -20.23 -13.86 3.07
CA ALA A 82 -20.41 -15.31 2.98
C ALA A 82 -19.96 -16.06 4.25
N GLU A 83 -19.53 -15.36 5.30
CA GLU A 83 -18.90 -15.92 6.51
C GLU A 83 -17.80 -16.97 6.21
N ASN A 84 -17.15 -16.82 5.05
CA ASN A 84 -16.23 -17.78 4.49
C ASN A 84 -14.94 -17.06 4.08
N PRO A 85 -13.78 -17.36 4.70
CA PRO A 85 -12.52 -16.72 4.35
C PRO A 85 -11.98 -17.13 2.96
N GLY A 86 -12.63 -18.09 2.28
CA GLY A 86 -12.21 -18.66 1.01
C GLY A 86 -11.83 -17.66 -0.09
N PRO A 87 -12.64 -16.64 -0.41
CA PRO A 87 -12.32 -15.67 -1.46
C PRO A 87 -11.03 -14.88 -1.17
N PHE A 88 -10.87 -14.37 0.05
CA PHE A 88 -9.65 -13.67 0.47
C PHE A 88 -8.44 -14.62 0.46
N LEU A 89 -8.60 -15.83 1.00
CA LEU A 89 -7.53 -16.83 1.02
C LEU A 89 -7.11 -17.26 -0.38
N LYS A 90 -8.02 -17.34 -1.35
CA LYS A 90 -7.70 -17.66 -2.75
C LYS A 90 -6.84 -16.58 -3.39
N TRP A 91 -7.23 -15.32 -3.25
CA TRP A 91 -6.46 -14.18 -3.74
C TRP A 91 -5.08 -14.10 -3.07
N PHE A 92 -5.06 -14.25 -1.75
CA PHE A 92 -3.83 -14.23 -0.95
C PHE A 92 -2.89 -15.38 -1.32
N ASN A 93 -3.43 -16.60 -1.46
CA ASN A 93 -2.67 -17.76 -1.91
C ASN A 93 -2.05 -17.49 -3.29
N GLY A 94 -2.78 -16.90 -4.24
CA GLY A 94 -2.23 -16.53 -5.55
C GLY A 94 -1.00 -15.62 -5.43
N LYS A 95 -1.03 -14.64 -4.53
CA LYS A 95 0.13 -13.77 -4.27
C LYS A 95 1.26 -14.51 -3.55
N VAL A 96 0.98 -15.42 -2.61
CA VAL A 96 2.01 -16.24 -1.93
C VAL A 96 2.68 -17.19 -2.91
N GLU A 97 1.92 -17.83 -3.81
CA GLU A 97 2.44 -18.73 -4.84
C GLU A 97 3.46 -18.04 -5.77
N GLN A 98 3.15 -16.82 -6.20
CA GLN A 98 4.06 -16.01 -7.02
C GLN A 98 5.40 -15.69 -6.31
N ASN A 99 5.39 -15.68 -4.97
CA ASN A 99 6.60 -15.43 -4.17
C ASN A 99 7.31 -16.72 -3.76
N TRP A 100 6.60 -17.85 -3.68
CA TRP A 100 7.15 -19.14 -3.26
C TRP A 100 8.32 -19.56 -4.13
N VAL A 101 8.25 -19.37 -5.45
CA VAL A 101 9.35 -19.70 -6.37
C VAL A 101 10.66 -18.99 -5.98
N LYS A 102 10.58 -17.72 -5.57
CA LYS A 102 11.75 -16.92 -5.15
C LYS A 102 12.28 -17.35 -3.78
N ILE A 103 11.41 -17.80 -2.89
CA ILE A 103 11.76 -18.25 -1.54
C ILE A 103 12.37 -19.64 -1.57
N ASN A 104 11.79 -20.56 -2.35
CA ASN A 104 12.24 -21.94 -2.49
C ASN A 104 13.68 -22.04 -3.03
N GLN A 105 14.10 -21.07 -3.85
CA GLN A 105 15.49 -20.96 -4.30
C GLN A 105 16.48 -20.71 -3.15
N ASN A 106 16.04 -20.09 -2.04
CA ASN A 106 16.88 -19.77 -0.89
C ASN A 106 16.77 -20.82 0.24
N PHE A 107 15.66 -21.58 0.28
CA PHE A 107 15.43 -22.64 1.29
C PHE A 107 14.73 -23.85 0.68
N PRO A 108 15.46 -24.73 -0.04
CA PRO A 108 14.87 -25.91 -0.66
C PRO A 108 14.29 -26.91 0.36
N ASP A 109 14.79 -26.88 1.61
CA ASP A 109 14.40 -27.85 2.65
C ASP A 109 13.08 -27.52 3.35
N ILE A 110 12.49 -26.35 3.07
CA ILE A 110 11.27 -25.91 3.72
C ILE A 110 10.08 -26.35 2.88
N SER A 111 9.18 -27.13 3.46
CA SER A 111 7.96 -27.50 2.76
C SER A 111 7.07 -26.27 2.56
N LYS A 112 6.49 -26.17 1.37
CA LYS A 112 5.57 -25.08 0.99
C LYS A 112 4.42 -24.90 1.97
N GLN A 113 3.85 -25.99 2.46
CA GLN A 113 2.74 -25.96 3.41
C GLN A 113 3.17 -25.40 4.76
N PHE A 114 4.35 -25.80 5.25
CA PHE A 114 4.89 -25.28 6.50
C PHE A 114 5.21 -23.78 6.39
N PHE A 115 5.81 -23.35 5.26
CA PHE A 115 6.07 -21.94 5.01
C PHE A 115 4.78 -21.09 5.01
N LYS A 116 3.71 -21.59 4.37
CA LYS A 116 2.40 -20.93 4.41
C LYS A 116 1.88 -20.77 5.84
N GLN A 117 2.04 -21.78 6.68
CA GLN A 117 1.64 -21.70 8.09
C GLN A 117 2.44 -20.63 8.84
N MET A 118 3.78 -20.62 8.70
CA MET A 118 4.64 -19.58 9.31
C MET A 118 4.25 -18.17 8.85
N LEU A 119 3.95 -18.01 7.56
CA LEU A 119 3.59 -16.73 6.97
C LEU A 119 2.24 -16.24 7.53
N VAL A 120 1.22 -17.11 7.57
CA VAL A 120 -0.09 -16.80 8.16
C VAL A 120 0.06 -16.46 9.65
N GLN A 121 0.89 -17.21 10.38
CA GLN A 121 1.17 -16.95 11.78
C GLN A 121 1.83 -15.59 11.99
N SER A 122 2.85 -15.25 11.19
CA SER A 122 3.54 -13.96 11.24
C SER A 122 2.58 -12.79 11.00
N LEU A 123 1.71 -12.90 9.99
CA LEU A 123 0.70 -11.88 9.69
C LEU A 123 -0.34 -11.72 10.81
N ARG A 124 -0.79 -12.84 11.38
CA ARG A 124 -1.80 -12.85 12.45
C ARG A 124 -1.24 -12.23 13.74
N GLU A 125 -0.03 -12.64 14.12
CA GLU A 125 0.60 -12.20 15.37
C GLU A 125 1.31 -10.85 15.23
N LYS A 126 1.55 -10.40 13.99
CA LYS A 126 2.35 -9.21 13.66
C LYS A 126 3.75 -9.26 14.28
N LYS A 127 4.36 -10.44 14.25
CA LYS A 127 5.66 -10.74 14.87
C LYS A 127 6.52 -11.59 13.95
N VAL A 128 7.82 -11.52 14.20
CA VAL A 128 8.81 -12.43 13.63
C VAL A 128 8.54 -13.83 14.18
N ILE A 129 8.40 -14.79 13.27
CA ILE A 129 8.27 -16.21 13.58
C ILE A 129 9.65 -16.86 13.48
N PHE A 130 10.00 -17.62 14.51
CA PHE A 130 11.28 -18.28 14.63
C PHE A 130 11.10 -19.78 14.42
N TYR A 131 11.91 -20.36 13.53
CA TYR A 131 11.93 -21.81 13.34
C TYR A 131 13.33 -22.29 12.95
N LYS A 132 13.92 -23.16 13.80
CA LYS A 132 15.31 -23.62 13.64
C LYS A 132 16.26 -22.44 13.41
N ASN A 133 16.92 -22.39 12.26
CA ASN A 133 17.86 -21.35 11.87
C ASN A 133 17.22 -20.29 10.95
N LEU A 134 15.89 -20.18 10.93
CA LEU A 134 15.16 -19.22 10.10
C LEU A 134 14.33 -18.26 10.96
N ASP A 135 14.58 -16.97 10.77
CA ASP A 135 13.66 -15.93 11.19
C ASP A 135 12.81 -15.51 9.98
N LEU A 136 11.48 -15.45 10.14
CA LEU A 136 10.54 -15.03 9.10
C LEU A 136 9.63 -13.93 9.60
N ASP A 137 9.45 -12.88 8.81
CA ASP A 137 8.53 -11.78 9.10
C ASP A 137 7.75 -11.41 7.83
N ALA A 138 6.43 -11.43 7.91
CA ALA A 138 5.54 -11.10 6.83
C ALA A 138 4.65 -9.92 7.19
N GLY A 139 4.45 -9.01 6.25
CA GLY A 139 3.67 -7.81 6.51
C GLY A 139 3.33 -7.02 5.25
N PHE A 140 2.78 -5.84 5.47
CA PHE A 140 2.46 -4.88 4.42
C PHE A 140 3.31 -3.62 4.61
N ALA A 141 4.17 -3.34 3.65
CA ALA A 141 4.92 -2.10 3.59
C ALA A 141 4.00 -1.00 3.06
N THR A 142 3.92 0.12 3.78
CA THR A 142 3.13 1.28 3.36
C THR A 142 4.07 2.33 2.81
N TYR A 143 3.72 2.91 1.66
CA TYR A 143 4.51 3.92 0.97
C TYR A 143 3.72 5.22 0.88
N ASP A 144 4.30 6.28 1.43
CA ASP A 144 3.76 7.61 1.31
C ASP A 144 4.00 8.12 -0.11
N ARG A 145 2.96 8.73 -0.67
CA ARG A 145 2.97 9.27 -2.03
C ARG A 145 2.61 10.74 -2.00
N TRP A 146 3.24 11.48 -2.88
CA TRP A 146 2.90 12.88 -3.07
C TRP A 146 3.06 13.28 -4.52
N LYS A 147 2.24 14.25 -4.93
CA LYS A 147 2.38 14.95 -6.20
C LYS A 147 2.94 16.33 -5.92
N ARG A 148 3.95 16.74 -6.69
CA ARG A 148 4.41 18.12 -6.69
C ARG A 148 3.48 18.92 -7.60
N VAL A 149 2.82 19.91 -7.03
CA VAL A 149 2.00 20.86 -7.79
C VAL A 149 2.71 22.20 -7.77
N VAL A 150 2.93 22.73 -8.97
CA VAL A 150 3.54 24.03 -9.17
C VAL A 150 2.44 24.96 -9.67
N TYR A 151 2.13 26.01 -8.92
CA TYR A 151 1.11 26.99 -9.28
C TYR A 151 1.60 28.41 -9.02
N HIS A 152 0.95 29.38 -9.67
CA HIS A 152 1.23 30.79 -9.45
C HIS A 152 0.27 31.34 -8.39
N GLU A 153 0.82 31.73 -7.25
CA GLU A 153 0.07 32.31 -6.14
C GLU A 153 0.14 33.83 -6.21
N PRO A 154 -0.99 34.56 -6.15
CA PRO A 154 -0.97 36.01 -6.05
C PRO A 154 -0.41 36.43 -4.69
N ARG A 155 0.58 37.31 -4.71
CA ARG A 155 1.21 37.88 -3.52
C ARG A 155 1.32 39.39 -3.64
N THR A 156 1.56 40.04 -2.52
CA THR A 156 1.73 41.49 -2.46
C THR A 156 3.08 41.84 -1.84
N ARG A 157 3.70 42.91 -2.33
CA ARG A 157 4.91 43.49 -1.74
C ARG A 157 4.78 45.00 -1.66
N ARG A 158 5.41 45.63 -0.66
CA ARG A 158 5.53 47.08 -0.60
C ARG A 158 6.47 47.57 -1.70
N CYS A 159 6.06 48.57 -2.46
CA CYS A 159 6.75 49.14 -3.60
C CYS A 159 6.66 50.68 -3.61
N GLY A 160 7.41 51.33 -4.51
CA GLY A 160 7.45 52.79 -4.64
C GLY A 160 8.50 53.49 -3.76
N TRP A 161 8.77 54.76 -4.06
CA TRP A 161 9.63 55.60 -3.23
C TRP A 161 8.97 55.76 -1.85
N ARG A 162 9.68 55.41 -0.77
CA ARG A 162 9.18 55.29 0.62
C ARG A 162 8.31 54.06 0.96
N LYS A 163 8.16 53.05 0.08
CA LYS A 163 7.44 51.78 0.37
C LYS A 163 5.96 51.98 0.80
N LEU A 164 5.31 53.05 0.35
CA LEU A 164 3.92 53.38 0.70
C LEU A 164 2.87 52.64 -0.17
N SER A 165 3.25 52.12 -1.33
CA SER A 165 2.34 51.45 -2.25
C SER A 165 2.39 49.92 -2.10
N ILE A 166 1.28 49.23 -2.36
CA ILE A 166 1.20 47.77 -2.40
C ILE A 166 1.12 47.33 -3.87
N CYS A 167 2.09 46.54 -4.33
CA CYS A 167 2.12 46.00 -5.69
C CYS A 167 1.77 44.50 -5.68
N PRO A 168 0.75 44.06 -6.45
CA PRO A 168 0.49 42.64 -6.67
C PRO A 168 1.56 42.03 -7.60
N TYR A 169 1.89 40.77 -7.38
CA TYR A 169 2.72 39.98 -8.27
C TYR A 169 2.37 38.49 -8.12
N THR A 170 2.77 37.66 -9.09
CA THR A 170 2.62 36.22 -9.00
C THR A 170 3.93 35.58 -8.56
N ALA A 171 3.87 34.75 -7.52
CA ALA A 171 5.00 33.93 -7.10
C ALA A 171 4.76 32.50 -7.56
N LYS A 172 5.76 31.87 -8.19
CA LYS A 172 5.74 30.44 -8.47
C LYS A 172 5.95 29.70 -7.16
N VAL A 173 4.95 28.94 -6.73
CA VAL A 173 4.97 28.18 -5.47
C VAL A 173 4.93 26.70 -5.81
N GLU A 174 5.82 25.94 -5.18
CA GLU A 174 5.79 24.47 -5.24
C GLU A 174 5.17 23.93 -3.95
N LYS A 175 4.08 23.17 -4.08
CA LYS A 175 3.40 22.53 -2.95
C LYS A 175 3.38 21.01 -3.15
N LYS A 176 3.57 20.27 -2.06
CA LYS A 176 3.40 18.82 -2.03
C LYS A 176 1.96 18.52 -1.65
N VAL A 177 1.25 17.80 -2.52
CA VAL A 177 -0.09 17.29 -2.26
C VAL A 177 0.05 15.81 -1.95
N ASN A 178 -0.40 15.39 -0.77
CA ASN A 178 -0.37 13.99 -0.37
C ASN A 178 -1.38 13.21 -1.20
N LEU A 179 -0.97 12.04 -1.68
CA LEU A 179 -1.82 11.08 -2.39
C LEU A 179 -2.10 9.88 -1.47
N PRO A 180 -3.14 9.07 -1.76
CA PRO A 180 -3.35 7.80 -1.07
C PRO A 180 -2.09 6.93 -1.10
N ASN A 181 -1.79 6.34 0.05
CA ASN A 181 -0.61 5.50 0.22
C ASN A 181 -0.71 4.22 -0.61
N TRP A 182 0.43 3.74 -1.09
CA TRP A 182 0.52 2.39 -1.65
C TRP A 182 0.85 1.39 -0.55
N HIS A 183 0.39 0.17 -0.74
CA HIS A 183 0.73 -0.94 0.15
C HIS A 183 1.36 -2.06 -0.67
N GLN A 184 2.36 -2.73 -0.12
CA GLN A 184 3.00 -3.86 -0.78
C GLN A 184 3.22 -4.97 0.24
N PHE A 185 2.67 -6.14 -0.06
CA PHE A 185 2.97 -7.33 0.71
C PHE A 185 4.47 -7.64 0.61
N TYR A 186 5.09 -7.95 1.74
CA TYR A 186 6.46 -8.42 1.78
C TYR A 186 6.56 -9.64 2.70
N VAL A 187 7.50 -10.51 2.36
CA VAL A 187 8.05 -11.49 3.29
C VAL A 187 9.54 -11.20 3.39
N ARG A 188 10.05 -11.07 4.60
CA ARG A 188 11.48 -10.99 4.84
C ARG A 188 11.93 -12.13 5.73
N PHE A 189 13.15 -12.57 5.50
CA PHE A 189 13.73 -13.68 6.23
C PHE A 189 15.24 -13.51 6.37
N ARG A 190 15.81 -14.23 7.33
CA ARG A 190 17.26 -14.34 7.48
C ARG A 190 17.63 -15.67 8.10
N ALA A 191 18.78 -16.21 7.71
CA ALA A 191 19.37 -17.34 8.38
C ALA A 191 20.05 -16.88 9.67
N ARG A 192 19.77 -17.56 10.77
CA ARG A 192 20.53 -17.44 12.02
C ARG A 192 21.80 -18.26 11.85
N ARG A 193 22.95 -17.60 11.93
CA ARG A 193 24.25 -18.26 12.09
C ARG A 193 24.42 -18.71 13.53
#